data_AF-A0A0G4FSU0-F1
#
_entry.id   AF-A0A0G4FSU0-F1
#
_cell.length_a   1.000
_cell.length_b   1.000
_cell.length_c   1.000
_cell.angle_alpha   90.00
_cell.angle_beta   90.00
_cell.angle_gamma   90.00
#
_symmetry.space_group_name_H-M   'P 1'
#
loop_
_entity.id
_entity.type
_entity.pdbx_description
1 polymer ?
#
loop_
_entity_poly.entity_id
_entity_poly.type
_entity_poly.pdbx_seq_one_letter_code
_entity_poly.pdbx_strand_id
1 'polypeptide(L)'
;MPKVVSFRNKVFTNANRNLRDDKFHVFHCKKCNNHVLITDMELTDIPRRRTDNAIVFDTEASVVKLNTNAKDEPVVIKREKGVERQWHHFCPECGQLVAYQSCQLNDNPRYFYLVDNNIVWPRFRKRTPWVCKVCGYVCRDSTHLEQHKKSRGHENQEEGRQDDPDAPIAPIIVG
;
A
#
# COMPACT_ATOMS: atom_id res chain seq x y z
N MET A 1 35.03 -28.80 4.67
CA MET A 1 34.81 -27.34 4.70
C MET A 1 33.35 -27.07 4.41
N PRO A 2 32.53 -26.58 5.36
CA PRO A 2 31.16 -26.21 5.01
C PRO A 2 31.20 -24.87 4.27
N LYS A 3 30.62 -24.83 3.07
CA LYS A 3 30.45 -23.62 2.26
C LYS A 3 29.47 -22.70 2.99
N VAL A 4 29.96 -21.56 3.47
CA VAL A 4 29.13 -20.46 3.96
C VAL A 4 28.45 -19.85 2.73
N VAL A 5 27.18 -20.16 2.54
CA VAL A 5 26.31 -19.42 1.63
C VAL A 5 25.81 -18.19 2.37
N SER A 6 26.21 -17.00 1.91
CA SER A 6 25.70 -15.74 2.44
C SER A 6 24.25 -15.56 1.96
N PHE A 7 23.29 -15.81 2.85
CA PHE A 7 21.92 -15.39 2.64
C PHE A 7 21.83 -13.87 2.82
N ARG A 8 22.21 -13.11 1.79
CA ARG A 8 21.88 -11.68 1.66
C ARG A 8 20.68 -11.48 0.73
N ASN A 9 19.61 -12.23 0.98
CA ASN A 9 18.28 -11.73 0.65
C ASN A 9 17.72 -11.21 1.97
N LYS A 10 17.44 -9.90 2.05
CA LYS A 10 16.62 -9.35 3.15
C LYS A 10 15.27 -10.02 3.02
N VAL A 11 15.10 -11.13 3.74
CA VAL A 11 13.79 -11.72 3.97
C VAL A 11 13.07 -10.70 4.82
N PHE A 12 12.06 -10.04 4.26
CA PHE A 12 11.08 -9.30 5.05
C PHE A 12 10.22 -10.34 5.77
N THR A 13 10.79 -11.00 6.79
CA THR A 13 9.96 -11.65 7.79
C THR A 13 9.28 -10.54 8.56
N ASN A 14 7.97 -10.69 8.80
CA ASN A 14 7.16 -9.80 9.63
C ASN A 14 7.60 -9.87 11.11
N ALA A 15 8.88 -9.61 11.38
CA ALA A 15 9.51 -9.70 12.70
C ALA A 15 9.14 -8.51 13.61
N ASN A 16 8.36 -7.55 13.09
CA ASN A 16 7.77 -6.47 13.87
C ASN A 16 6.26 -6.46 13.63
N ARG A 17 5.50 -7.15 14.50
CA ARG A 17 4.02 -7.24 14.45
C ARG A 17 3.29 -5.89 14.53
N ASN A 18 4.02 -4.80 14.77
CA ASN A 18 3.49 -3.45 14.95
C ASN A 18 3.94 -2.44 13.87
N LEU A 19 4.45 -2.89 12.72
CA LEU A 19 4.27 -2.06 11.53
C LEU A 19 2.76 -1.97 11.35
N ARG A 20 2.19 -0.77 11.50
CA ARG A 20 0.76 -0.56 11.28
C ARG A 20 0.46 -1.03 9.85
N ASP A 21 -0.09 -2.23 9.72
CA ASP A 21 -0.48 -2.87 8.45
C ASP A 21 -1.44 -1.97 7.65
N ASP A 22 -2.01 -0.96 8.34
CA ASP A 22 -3.00 -0.04 7.81
C ASP A 22 -2.42 1.19 7.08
N LYS A 23 -1.08 1.35 6.98
CA LYS A 23 -0.49 2.47 6.22
C LYS A 23 -0.32 2.15 4.73
N PHE A 24 -0.18 0.87 4.39
CA PHE A 24 0.10 0.46 3.01
C PHE A 24 -1.11 -0.22 2.37
N HIS A 25 -1.39 0.21 1.16
CA HIS A 25 -2.35 -0.35 0.25
C HIS A 25 -1.66 -1.33 -0.69
N VAL A 26 -2.18 -2.57 -0.74
CA VAL A 26 -1.65 -3.63 -1.61
C VAL A 26 -2.63 -3.90 -2.73
N PHE A 27 -2.20 -3.66 -3.96
CA PHE A 27 -2.94 -3.99 -5.16
C PHE A 27 -2.59 -5.40 -5.63
N HIS A 28 -3.60 -6.11 -6.11
CA HIS A 28 -3.48 -7.49 -6.56
C HIS A 28 -3.81 -7.59 -8.05
N CYS A 29 -3.21 -8.54 -8.75
CA CYS A 29 -3.55 -8.87 -10.11
C CYS A 29 -4.95 -9.50 -10.17
N LYS A 30 -5.80 -9.03 -11.09
CA LYS A 30 -7.17 -9.53 -11.23
C LYS A 30 -7.27 -10.99 -11.66
N LYS A 31 -6.30 -11.49 -12.44
CA LYS A 31 -6.31 -12.86 -12.98
C LYS A 31 -5.81 -13.92 -12.00
N CYS A 32 -4.74 -13.65 -11.26
CA CYS A 32 -4.10 -14.64 -10.38
C CYS A 32 -4.02 -14.24 -8.91
N ASN A 33 -4.52 -13.06 -8.55
CA ASN A 33 -4.49 -12.53 -7.18
C ASN A 33 -3.08 -12.35 -6.57
N ASN A 34 -2.01 -12.42 -7.37
CA ASN A 34 -0.68 -12.08 -6.88
C ASN A 34 -0.56 -10.58 -6.61
N HIS A 35 0.19 -10.20 -5.58
CA HIS A 35 0.46 -8.80 -5.25
C HIS A 35 1.35 -8.16 -6.33
N VAL A 36 0.99 -6.96 -6.78
CA VAL A 36 1.67 -6.27 -7.90
C VAL A 36 2.15 -4.87 -7.57
N LEU A 37 1.51 -4.19 -6.61
CA LEU A 37 1.93 -2.87 -6.15
C LEU A 37 1.65 -2.71 -4.66
N ILE A 38 2.58 -2.09 -3.95
CA ILE A 38 2.42 -1.62 -2.58
C ILE A 38 2.62 -0.10 -2.58
N THR A 39 1.69 0.63 -1.95
CA THR A 39 1.77 2.10 -1.84
C THR A 39 1.18 2.60 -0.54
N ASP A 40 1.65 3.73 0.00
CA ASP A 40 1.02 4.44 1.12
C ASP A 40 0.16 5.63 0.69
N MET A 41 -0.10 5.76 -0.62
CA MET A 41 -0.97 6.80 -1.16
C MET A 41 -2.40 6.68 -0.63
N GLU A 42 -3.01 7.81 -0.28
CA GLU A 42 -4.44 7.89 0.04
C GLU A 42 -5.28 7.60 -1.21
N LEU A 43 -6.27 6.73 -1.07
CA LEU A 43 -6.98 6.17 -2.23
C LEU A 43 -8.33 6.85 -2.52
N THR A 44 -8.75 7.82 -1.71
CA THR A 44 -10.03 8.52 -1.91
C THR A 44 -10.07 9.29 -3.22
N ASP A 45 -8.98 9.98 -3.55
CA ASP A 45 -8.92 10.93 -4.67
C ASP A 45 -7.68 10.68 -5.56
N ILE A 46 -7.51 9.44 -6.02
CA ILE A 46 -6.35 9.10 -6.84
C ILE A 46 -6.47 9.72 -8.24
N PRO A 47 -5.44 10.44 -8.72
CA PRO A 47 -5.43 10.99 -10.06
C PRO A 47 -5.52 9.89 -11.12
N ARG A 48 -6.32 10.15 -12.15
CA ARG A 48 -6.49 9.26 -13.29
C ARG A 48 -6.07 9.96 -14.57
N ARG A 49 -5.40 9.21 -15.44
CA ARG A 49 -4.95 9.70 -16.74
C ARG A 49 -6.13 9.82 -17.69
N ARG A 50 -6.28 10.97 -18.36
CA ARG A 50 -7.43 11.24 -19.24
C ARG A 50 -7.51 10.33 -20.48
N THR A 51 -6.38 9.80 -20.96
CA THR A 51 -6.30 9.10 -22.25
C THR A 51 -6.76 7.65 -22.21
N ASP A 52 -6.55 6.96 -21.09
CA ASP A 52 -6.80 5.52 -20.92
C ASP A 52 -7.33 5.18 -19.52
N ASN A 53 -7.64 6.19 -18.71
CA ASN A 53 -8.16 6.05 -17.37
C ASN A 53 -7.23 5.28 -16.41
N ALA A 54 -5.95 5.18 -16.74
CA ALA A 54 -4.94 4.55 -15.88
C ALA A 54 -4.78 5.34 -14.58
N ILE A 55 -4.57 4.62 -13.47
CA ILE A 55 -4.35 5.21 -12.15
C ILE A 55 -2.91 5.74 -12.11
N VAL A 56 -2.73 6.98 -11.69
CA VAL A 56 -1.42 7.64 -11.68
C VAL A 56 -0.83 7.59 -10.27
N PHE A 57 0.38 7.05 -10.15
CA PHE A 57 1.17 7.06 -8.93
C PHE A 57 2.40 7.94 -9.11
N ASP A 58 2.62 8.88 -8.19
CA ASP A 58 3.82 9.72 -8.14
C ASP A 58 4.81 9.14 -7.12
N THR A 59 6.01 8.81 -7.59
CA THR A 59 7.09 8.22 -6.78
C THR A 59 7.78 9.23 -5.88
N GLU A 60 7.63 10.53 -6.14
CA GLU A 60 8.13 11.61 -5.27
C GLU A 60 7.16 11.90 -4.12
N ALA A 61 5.85 11.74 -4.37
CA ALA A 61 4.81 12.06 -3.39
C ALA A 61 4.43 10.89 -2.47
N SER A 62 4.65 9.65 -2.92
CA SER A 62 4.22 8.45 -2.20
C SER A 62 5.20 7.30 -2.39
N VAL A 63 5.20 6.35 -1.46
CA VAL A 63 5.92 5.09 -1.63
C VAL A 63 5.21 4.30 -2.73
N VAL A 64 5.97 3.88 -3.74
CA VAL A 64 5.47 3.04 -4.84
C VAL A 64 6.46 1.89 -5.01
N LYS A 65 6.06 0.68 -4.62
CA LYS A 65 6.87 -0.53 -4.76
C LYS A 65 6.17 -1.53 -5.64
N LEU A 66 6.66 -1.71 -6.86
CA LEU A 66 6.15 -2.67 -7.82
C LEU A 66 6.74 -4.07 -7.57
N ASN A 67 5.88 -5.08 -7.71
CA ASN A 67 6.27 -6.49 -7.82
C ASN A 67 5.88 -7.00 -9.21
N THR A 68 6.68 -6.65 -10.21
CA THR A 68 6.38 -6.87 -11.63
C THR A 68 7.62 -7.22 -12.42
N ASN A 69 7.43 -7.94 -13.52
CA ASN A 69 8.44 -8.14 -14.55
C ASN A 69 8.36 -6.96 -15.54
N ALA A 70 9.33 -6.06 -15.48
CA ALA A 70 9.45 -4.96 -16.42
C ALA A 70 9.97 -5.47 -17.77
N LYS A 71 9.42 -4.94 -18.86
CA LYS A 71 9.92 -5.21 -20.22
C LYS A 71 10.87 -4.09 -20.65
N ASP A 72 12.06 -4.47 -21.11
CA ASP A 72 13.09 -3.51 -21.54
C ASP A 72 12.70 -2.75 -22.82
N GLU A 73 12.01 -3.43 -23.72
CA GLU A 73 11.57 -2.86 -24.99
C GLU A 73 10.25 -2.08 -24.85
N PRO A 74 10.21 -0.81 -25.27
CA PRO A 74 8.99 -0.03 -25.25
C PRO A 74 8.03 -0.44 -26.36
N VAL A 75 6.75 -0.40 -26.03
CA VAL A 75 5.65 -0.47 -27.00
C VAL A 75 5.33 0.94 -27.47
N VAL A 76 5.29 1.12 -28.79
CA VAL A 76 4.95 2.40 -29.43
C VAL A 76 3.45 2.42 -29.71
N ILE A 77 2.75 3.41 -29.17
CA ILE A 77 1.30 3.54 -29.29
C ILE A 77 0.99 4.86 -29.99
N LYS A 78 0.17 4.81 -31.04
CA LYS A 78 -0.35 6.00 -31.71
C LYS A 78 -1.58 6.51 -30.94
N ARG A 79 -1.50 7.75 -30.47
CA ARG A 79 -2.59 8.51 -29.83
C ARG A 79 -3.03 9.65 -30.75
N GLU A 80 -4.14 10.29 -30.42
CA GLU A 80 -4.65 11.44 -31.20
C GLU A 80 -3.64 12.60 -31.26
N LYS A 81 -2.91 12.84 -30.16
CA LYS A 81 -1.94 13.94 -30.02
C LYS A 81 -0.51 13.57 -30.41
N GLY A 82 -0.28 12.37 -30.96
CA GLY A 82 1.04 11.92 -31.37
C GLY A 82 1.36 10.50 -30.95
N VAL A 83 2.64 10.19 -30.84
CA VAL A 83 3.14 8.85 -30.55
C VAL A 83 3.66 8.79 -29.11
N GLU A 84 3.25 7.78 -28.37
CA GLU A 84 3.67 7.53 -26.99
C GLU A 84 4.49 6.25 -26.93
N ARG A 85 5.58 6.25 -26.17
CA ARG A 85 6.36 5.05 -25.85
C ARG A 85 6.01 4.61 -24.43
N GLN A 86 5.68 3.33 -24.27
CA GLN A 86 5.31 2.75 -22.99
C GLN A 86 6.20 1.56 -22.68
N TRP A 87 6.83 1.56 -21.51
CA TRP A 87 7.51 0.40 -20.96
C TRP A 87 6.53 -0.34 -20.06
N HIS A 88 6.23 -1.58 -20.42
CA HIS A 88 5.18 -2.37 -19.78
C HIS A 88 5.73 -3.15 -18.58
N HIS A 89 4.88 -3.28 -17.57
CA HIS A 89 5.11 -4.07 -16.36
C HIS A 89 4.07 -5.19 -16.28
N PHE A 90 4.57 -6.41 -16.21
CA PHE A 90 3.75 -7.61 -16.21
C PHE A 90 3.71 -8.27 -14.83
N CYS A 91 2.58 -8.89 -14.49
CA CYS A 91 2.46 -9.71 -13.31
C CYS A 91 3.45 -10.89 -13.39
N PRO A 92 4.26 -11.15 -12.35
CA PRO A 92 5.30 -12.17 -12.41
C PRO A 92 4.75 -13.59 -12.50
N GLU A 93 3.54 -13.83 -11.99
CA GLU A 93 2.92 -15.16 -11.97
C GLU A 93 2.18 -15.50 -13.27
N CYS A 94 1.37 -14.57 -13.81
CA CYS A 94 0.45 -14.88 -14.92
C CYS A 94 0.75 -14.11 -16.22
N GLY A 95 1.74 -13.22 -16.21
CA GLY A 95 2.15 -12.43 -17.37
C GLY A 95 1.13 -11.38 -17.82
N GLN A 96 0.12 -11.05 -17.01
CA GLN A 96 -0.84 -9.99 -17.36
C GLN A 96 -0.21 -8.61 -17.24
N LEU A 97 -0.47 -7.71 -18.21
CA LEU A 97 -0.09 -6.30 -18.13
C LEU A 97 -0.79 -5.63 -16.94
N VAL A 98 -0.05 -5.11 -15.97
CA VAL A 98 -0.63 -4.50 -14.75
C VAL A 98 -0.29 -3.02 -14.61
N ALA A 99 0.86 -2.60 -15.13
CA ALA A 99 1.28 -1.21 -15.10
C ALA A 99 2.15 -0.88 -16.31
N TYR A 100 2.41 0.41 -16.52
CA TYR A 100 3.41 0.89 -17.48
C TYR A 100 4.01 2.21 -17.00
N GLN A 101 5.10 2.61 -17.64
CA GLN A 101 5.76 3.90 -17.44
C GLN A 101 6.10 4.54 -18.79
N SER A 102 6.24 5.87 -18.81
CA SER A 102 6.54 6.65 -20.02
C SER A 102 8.03 6.94 -20.24
N CYS A 103 8.87 6.63 -19.26
CA CYS A 103 10.33 6.78 -19.33
C CYS A 103 11.00 5.40 -19.34
N GLN A 104 12.28 5.35 -19.70
CA GLN A 104 13.04 4.10 -19.70
C GLN A 104 13.24 3.57 -18.26
N LEU A 105 13.42 2.26 -18.10
CA LEU A 105 13.52 1.59 -16.80
C LEU A 105 14.63 2.14 -15.89
N ASN A 106 15.74 2.61 -16.48
CA ASN A 106 16.90 3.11 -15.75
C ASN A 106 16.75 4.57 -15.27
N ASP A 107 15.71 5.29 -15.69
CA ASP A 107 15.61 6.75 -15.48
C ASP A 107 14.89 7.14 -14.19
N ASN A 108 14.64 6.22 -13.25
CA ASN A 108 13.83 6.46 -12.04
C ASN A 108 12.51 7.18 -12.38
N PRO A 109 11.51 6.46 -12.93
CA PRO A 109 10.29 7.09 -13.40
C PRO A 109 9.58 7.83 -12.26
N ARG A 110 9.26 9.10 -12.50
CA ARG A 110 8.43 9.89 -11.57
C ARG A 110 7.01 9.35 -11.48
N TYR A 111 6.46 8.89 -12.60
CA TYR A 111 5.08 8.43 -12.67
C TYR A 111 4.99 6.97 -13.10
N PHE A 112 4.19 6.22 -12.36
CA PHE A 112 3.70 4.90 -12.75
C PHE A 112 2.21 4.96 -13.07
N TYR A 113 1.82 4.22 -14.10
CA TYR A 113 0.44 4.14 -14.55
C TYR A 113 -0.07 2.72 -14.38
N LEU A 114 -1.02 2.51 -13.47
CA LEU A 114 -1.66 1.21 -13.27
C LEU A 114 -2.87 1.03 -14.18
N VAL A 115 -2.96 -0.15 -14.78
CA VAL A 115 -4.07 -0.52 -15.66
C VAL A 115 -5.25 -0.98 -14.80
N ASP A 116 -6.19 -0.07 -14.54
CA ASP A 116 -7.32 -0.24 -13.61
C ASP A 116 -8.09 -1.56 -13.82
N ASN A 117 -8.38 -1.92 -15.08
CA ASN A 117 -9.15 -3.12 -15.40
C ASN A 117 -8.44 -4.45 -15.09
N ASN A 118 -7.11 -4.41 -14.91
CA ASN A 118 -6.26 -5.59 -14.73
C ASN A 118 -5.84 -5.82 -13.27
N ILE A 119 -6.27 -4.94 -12.36
CA ILE A 119 -5.96 -4.99 -10.93
C ILE A 119 -7.23 -5.12 -10.10
N VAL A 120 -7.06 -5.53 -8.85
CA VAL A 120 -8.08 -5.52 -7.81
C VAL A 120 -7.70 -4.46 -6.80
N TRP A 121 -8.66 -3.57 -6.54
CA TRP A 121 -8.51 -2.53 -5.54
C TRP A 121 -8.42 -3.13 -4.13
N PRO A 122 -7.54 -2.59 -3.27
CA PRO A 122 -7.52 -2.97 -1.87
C PRO A 122 -8.89 -2.65 -1.26
N ARG A 123 -9.47 -3.62 -0.56
CA ARG A 123 -10.76 -3.42 0.09
C ARG A 123 -10.55 -2.50 1.29
N PHE A 124 -11.18 -1.33 1.24
CA PHE A 124 -11.31 -0.48 2.43
C PHE A 124 -12.14 -1.21 3.48
N ARG A 125 -11.50 -1.67 4.55
CA ARG A 125 -12.23 -1.79 5.82
C ARG A 125 -12.45 -0.36 6.29
N LYS A 126 -13.68 0.15 6.19
CA LYS A 126 -14.04 1.42 6.84
C LYS A 126 -13.60 1.31 8.29
N ARG A 127 -12.60 2.08 8.70
CA ARG A 127 -12.16 2.12 10.10
C ARG A 127 -13.32 2.67 10.88
N THR A 128 -13.82 1.91 11.85
CA THR A 128 -14.81 2.44 12.79
C THR A 128 -14.07 3.42 13.70
N PRO A 129 -14.52 4.68 13.86
CA PRO A 129 -13.91 5.59 14.83
C PRO A 129 -14.10 5.10 16.28
N TRP A 130 -14.96 4.11 16.48
CA TRP A 130 -15.33 3.53 17.76
C TRP A 130 -14.30 2.50 18.26
N VAL A 131 -13.01 2.82 18.24
CA VAL A 131 -11.96 1.96 18.84
C VAL A 131 -11.40 2.64 20.08
N CYS A 132 -11.33 1.92 21.19
CA CYS A 132 -10.71 2.45 22.40
C CYS A 132 -9.20 2.59 22.20
N LYS A 133 -8.67 3.81 22.31
CA LYS A 133 -7.23 4.10 22.10
C LYS A 133 -6.33 3.53 23.20
N VAL A 134 -6.89 3.21 24.36
CA VAL A 134 -6.15 2.68 25.52
C VAL A 134 -5.93 1.17 25.41
N CYS A 135 -6.97 0.41 25.03
CA CYS A 135 -6.92 -1.06 25.02
C CYS A 135 -7.15 -1.72 23.64
N GLY A 136 -7.47 -0.93 22.61
CA GLY A 136 -7.71 -1.43 21.24
C GLY A 136 -9.08 -2.09 21.02
N TYR A 137 -10.00 -2.07 21.99
CA TYR A 137 -11.32 -2.70 21.85
C TYR A 137 -12.18 -1.99 20.79
N VAL A 138 -12.69 -2.75 19.82
CA VAL A 138 -13.56 -2.26 18.74
C VAL A 138 -15.01 -2.24 19.22
N CYS A 139 -15.54 -1.04 19.42
CA CYS A 139 -16.91 -0.77 19.82
C CYS A 139 -17.83 -0.67 18.59
N ARG A 140 -19.14 -0.76 18.86
CA ARG A 140 -20.17 -0.81 17.81
C ARG A 140 -20.62 0.58 17.35
N ASP A 141 -20.59 1.54 18.27
CA ASP A 141 -20.99 2.92 18.08
C ASP A 141 -20.27 3.82 19.12
N SER A 142 -20.53 5.12 19.08
CA SER A 142 -19.90 6.10 19.97
C SER A 142 -20.34 5.91 21.43
N THR A 143 -21.59 5.56 21.68
CA THR A 143 -22.12 5.35 23.03
C THR A 143 -21.48 4.13 23.70
N HIS A 144 -21.28 3.05 22.94
CA HIS A 144 -20.57 1.87 23.40
C HIS A 144 -19.09 2.18 23.66
N LEU A 145 -18.46 3.06 22.87
CA LEU A 145 -17.10 3.53 23.14
C LEU A 145 -17.03 4.32 24.45
N GLU A 146 -17.95 5.26 24.69
CA GLU A 146 -18.00 6.02 25.95
C GLU A 146 -18.26 5.11 27.16
N GLN A 147 -19.23 4.19 27.05
CA GLN A 147 -19.52 3.22 28.10
C GLN A 147 -18.35 2.27 28.34
N HIS A 148 -17.65 1.85 27.29
CA HIS A 148 -16.41 1.08 27.39
C HIS A 148 -15.35 1.89 28.17
N LYS A 149 -15.14 3.15 27.80
CA LYS A 149 -14.18 4.03 28.48
C LYS A 149 -14.51 4.16 29.96
N LYS A 150 -15.78 4.40 30.29
CA LYS A 150 -16.27 4.53 31.67
C LYS A 150 -16.14 3.24 32.47
N SER A 151 -16.59 2.12 31.92
CA SER A 151 -16.56 0.81 32.60
C SER A 151 -15.14 0.30 32.86
N ARG A 152 -14.18 0.66 32.00
CA ARG A 152 -12.77 0.26 32.12
C ARG A 152 -11.87 1.32 32.75
N GLY A 153 -12.41 2.50 33.09
CA GLY A 153 -11.62 3.61 33.65
C GLY A 153 -10.62 4.23 32.66
N HIS A 154 -10.88 4.15 31.35
CA HIS A 154 -10.03 4.70 30.29
C HIS A 154 -10.32 6.18 29.96
N GLU A 155 -11.11 6.88 30.77
CA GLU A 155 -11.59 8.25 30.48
C GLU A 155 -10.46 9.29 30.46
N ASN A 156 -9.46 9.18 31.35
CA ASN A 156 -8.45 10.22 31.58
C ASN A 156 -7.07 9.92 30.96
N GLN A 157 -6.92 8.82 30.22
CA GLN A 157 -5.63 8.41 29.63
C GLN A 157 -5.43 8.90 28.19
N GLU A 158 -6.39 9.60 27.60
CA GLU A 158 -6.30 10.12 26.22
C GLU A 158 -5.58 11.47 26.13
N GLU A 159 -5.49 12.25 27.21
CA GLU A 159 -5.00 13.65 27.17
C GLU A 159 -3.47 13.79 27.09
N GLY A 160 -2.71 12.71 27.31
CA GLY A 160 -1.24 12.75 27.39
C GLY A 160 -0.50 12.31 26.12
N ARG A 161 -1.19 11.79 25.10
CA ARG A 161 -0.52 11.29 23.90
C ARG A 161 -0.60 12.32 22.80
N GLN A 162 0.42 13.19 22.72
CA GLN A 162 0.74 13.85 21.47
C GLN A 162 0.75 12.77 20.38
N ASP A 163 0.01 13.00 19.30
CA ASP A 163 0.01 12.17 18.09
C ASP A 163 1.38 12.28 17.40
N ASP A 164 2.46 11.92 18.11
CA ASP A 164 3.75 11.68 17.52
C ASP A 164 3.71 10.25 16.94
N PRO A 165 3.68 10.09 15.62
CA PRO A 165 3.56 8.79 14.98
C PRO A 165 4.74 7.85 15.28
N ASP A 166 5.86 8.36 15.81
CA ASP A 166 7.07 7.60 16.14
C ASP A 166 7.25 7.28 17.64
N ALA A 167 6.32 7.69 18.51
CA ALA A 167 6.44 7.39 19.94
C ALA A 167 6.25 5.88 20.23
N PRO A 168 7.20 5.22 20.95
CA PRO A 168 7.10 3.80 21.26
C PRO A 168 5.88 3.53 22.16
N ILE A 169 5.07 2.54 21.77
CA ILE A 169 3.86 2.16 22.50
C ILE A 169 4.26 1.26 23.68
N ALA A 170 3.80 1.60 24.89
CA ALA A 170 4.01 0.77 26.07
C ALA A 170 3.42 -0.64 25.86
N PRO A 171 4.12 -1.70 26.30
CA PRO A 171 3.68 -3.08 26.08
C PRO A 171 2.36 -3.36 26.80
N ILE A 172 1.47 -4.07 26.12
CA ILE A 172 0.23 -4.57 26.71
C ILE A 172 0.58 -5.77 27.58
N ILE A 173 0.49 -5.61 28.90
CA ILE A 173 0.60 -6.71 29.86
C ILE A 173 -0.74 -7.45 29.83
N VAL A 174 -0.75 -8.63 29.22
CA VAL A 174 -1.90 -9.55 29.30
C VAL A 174 -1.65 -10.44 30.52
N GLY A 175 -2.51 -10.32 31.53
CA GLY A 175 -2.55 -11.22 32.69
C GLY A 175 -3.33 -12.50 32.39
#